data_AF-A0A942DMM4-F1
#
_entry.id   AF-A0A942DMM4-F1
#
_cell.length_a   1.000
_cell.length_b   1.000
_cell.length_c   1.000
_cell.angle_alpha   90.00
_cell.angle_beta   90.00
_cell.angle_gamma   90.00
#
_symmetry.space_group_name_H-M   'P 1'
#
loop_
_entity.id
_entity.type
_entity.pdbx_description
1 polymer ?
#
loop_
_entity_poly.entity_id
_entity_poly.type
_entity_poly.pdbx_seq_one_letter_code
_entity_poly.pdbx_strand_id
1 'polypeptide(L)'
;MRYLFFVCFLILARPVHAQESSFKAELQKIIKKSGVPESDLGIYITSGEGEHQEVIFDLNSKKKMIPASISKVATSSAVLEYFPPGYKFKTQLVSAGTIQDKTLKGDLYLKGGGDPSFVSENMWFLVNNFKRNEIQKIEGDIVVDDSLFDSKRYDSSRQPERVDRAYDAPVGAMSFNWNSINIFVRPAEKAGAPAVVFLDPENEYVRLVNKTTTTSSGESSVVASRVEDKNFGGDVIHVSGKIAKGSKEVVIFKNITQPDIWSGYNLKSFLAQRGITVTGKIRIGKAPLNSTVMAEAESKGIEGSLADMNKFSNNYVAEMLTKNLGTLKGGQGTLDAGMAMINEHLKKLGLPEDQYYFQNPSGLTRDNRISAFGMWKIVSHLRNDLKVQPEFLTSLPIAGIDGTLKKRMKNSPAERWVRAKTGFLTDVVSLTGYAGRSDGRVFTFTFIFNGTKDEGSVRNFYDQMLIALTK
;
A
#
# COMPACT_ATOMS: atom_id res chain seq x y z
N MET A 1 26.09 36.74 59.56
CA MET A 1 26.72 36.71 58.22
C MET A 1 27.09 35.28 57.86
N ARG A 2 26.28 34.60 57.04
CA ARG A 2 26.63 33.31 56.41
C ARG A 2 26.75 33.58 54.91
N TYR A 3 27.96 33.51 54.38
CA TYR A 3 28.21 33.63 52.94
C TYR A 3 27.91 32.28 52.28
N LEU A 4 26.96 32.28 51.35
CA LEU A 4 26.65 31.15 50.47
C LEU A 4 27.45 31.35 49.18
N PHE A 5 28.44 30.50 48.91
CA PHE A 5 29.14 30.47 47.63
C PHE A 5 28.27 29.77 46.58
N PHE A 6 27.82 30.50 45.57
CA PHE A 6 27.17 29.94 44.38
C PHE A 6 28.27 29.58 43.37
N VAL A 7 28.52 28.30 43.16
CA VAL A 7 29.40 27.82 42.08
C VAL A 7 28.57 27.74 40.80
N CYS A 8 28.79 28.68 39.89
CA CYS A 8 28.26 28.62 38.52
C CYS A 8 28.99 27.53 37.74
N PHE A 9 28.30 26.42 37.44
CA PHE A 9 28.73 25.49 36.40
C PHE A 9 28.46 26.11 35.03
N LEU A 10 29.52 26.59 34.37
CA LEU A 10 29.53 26.91 32.95
C LEU A 10 29.39 25.61 32.15
N ILE A 11 28.18 25.30 31.68
CA ILE A 11 27.96 24.28 30.66
C ILE A 11 28.50 24.83 29.34
N LEU A 12 29.69 24.40 28.94
CA LEU A 12 30.25 24.67 27.61
C LEU A 12 29.37 23.99 26.56
N ALA A 13 28.44 24.73 25.97
CA ALA A 13 27.74 24.32 24.76
C ALA A 13 28.79 24.17 23.63
N ARG A 14 28.94 22.95 23.10
CA ARG A 14 29.78 22.73 21.91
C ARG A 14 29.20 23.55 20.73
N PRO A 15 30.03 24.25 19.96
CA PRO A 15 29.56 24.99 18.79
C PRO A 15 28.93 24.04 17.77
N VAL A 16 27.74 24.37 17.28
CA VAL A 16 26.91 23.56 16.37
C VAL A 16 27.69 23.06 15.15
N HIS A 17 28.56 23.91 14.56
CA HIS A 17 29.43 23.56 13.42
C HIS A 17 30.42 22.41 13.66
N ALA A 18 30.89 22.19 14.89
CA ALA A 18 31.78 21.08 15.18
C ALA A 18 31.06 19.72 15.15
N GLN A 19 29.74 19.71 15.32
CA GLN A 19 28.91 18.51 15.30
C GLN A 19 28.52 18.12 13.86
N GLU A 20 28.29 19.09 12.98
CA GLU A 20 27.97 18.89 11.54
C GLU A 20 29.12 18.20 10.79
N SER A 21 30.33 18.75 10.95
CA SER A 21 31.56 18.19 10.38
C SER A 21 31.80 16.75 10.84
N SER A 22 31.39 16.42 12.07
CA SER A 22 31.45 15.07 12.62
C SER A 22 30.47 14.10 11.92
N PHE A 23 29.22 14.50 11.67
CA PHE A 23 28.25 13.65 10.97
C PHE A 23 28.70 13.35 9.54
N LYS A 24 29.10 14.38 8.80
CA LYS A 24 29.53 14.22 7.40
C LYS A 24 30.69 13.23 7.29
N ALA A 25 31.68 13.34 8.18
CA ALA A 25 32.83 12.42 8.21
C ALA A 25 32.42 10.98 8.57
N GLU A 26 31.52 10.79 9.54
CA GLU A 26 31.01 9.46 9.91
C GLU A 26 30.24 8.82 8.75
N LEU A 27 29.35 9.57 8.09
CA LEU A 27 28.59 9.10 6.94
C LEU A 27 29.49 8.73 5.75
N GLN A 28 30.50 9.55 5.45
CA GLN A 28 31.51 9.22 4.42
C GLN A 28 32.26 7.92 4.74
N LYS A 29 32.61 7.70 6.00
CA LYS A 29 33.26 6.46 6.44
C LYS A 29 32.36 5.24 6.24
N ILE A 30 31.06 5.37 6.54
CA ILE A 30 30.07 4.32 6.32
C ILE A 30 29.92 4.02 4.82
N ILE A 31 29.83 5.05 3.97
CA ILE A 31 29.76 4.90 2.50
C ILE A 31 30.99 4.15 1.99
N LYS A 32 32.20 4.59 2.32
CA LYS A 32 33.44 3.92 1.91
C LYS A 32 33.51 2.46 2.35
N LYS A 33 33.10 2.16 3.59
CA LYS A 33 33.08 0.79 4.13
C LYS A 33 32.07 -0.12 3.44
N SER A 34 30.98 0.44 2.90
CA SER A 34 29.94 -0.34 2.21
C SER A 34 30.43 -0.99 0.90
N GLY A 35 31.46 -0.39 0.27
CA GLY A 35 31.92 -0.79 -1.06
C GLY A 35 30.83 -0.65 -2.14
N VAL A 36 29.85 0.23 -1.94
CA VAL A 36 28.89 0.67 -2.94
C VAL A 36 29.53 1.83 -3.73
N PRO A 37 29.56 1.80 -5.07
CA PRO A 37 30.07 2.92 -5.86
C PRO A 37 29.28 4.20 -5.57
N GLU A 38 29.97 5.30 -5.24
CA GLU A 38 29.30 6.58 -4.97
C GLU A 38 28.51 7.08 -6.19
N SER A 39 28.93 6.74 -7.41
CA SER A 39 28.21 7.04 -8.66
C SER A 39 26.80 6.45 -8.69
N ASP A 40 26.56 5.38 -7.96
CA ASP A 40 25.29 4.63 -7.96
C ASP A 40 24.36 5.11 -6.86
N LEU A 41 24.78 6.12 -6.08
CA LEU A 41 24.06 6.66 -4.94
C LEU A 41 23.59 8.10 -5.22
N GLY A 42 22.38 8.39 -4.79
CA GLY A 42 21.83 9.73 -4.58
C GLY A 42 21.38 9.84 -3.13
N ILE A 43 22.02 10.72 -2.35
CA ILE A 43 21.79 10.88 -0.91
C ILE A 43 21.62 12.37 -0.61
N TYR A 44 20.57 12.71 0.12
CA TYR A 44 20.35 14.05 0.64
C TYR A 44 19.79 13.98 2.06
N ILE A 45 20.44 14.66 3.00
CA ILE A 45 20.07 14.68 4.42
C ILE A 45 20.10 16.12 4.93
N THR A 46 19.02 16.55 5.56
CA THR A 46 18.95 17.82 6.29
C THR A 46 18.53 17.60 7.74
N SER A 47 18.82 18.58 8.59
CA SER A 47 18.35 18.68 9.97
C SER A 47 17.56 19.99 10.15
N GLY A 48 16.58 20.02 11.04
CA GLY A 48 15.75 21.22 11.31
C GLY A 48 14.47 21.31 10.47
N GLU A 49 13.67 22.37 10.66
CA GLU A 49 12.35 22.58 10.03
C GLU A 49 12.26 23.95 9.37
N GLY A 50 11.34 24.08 8.41
CA GLY A 50 11.07 25.34 7.71
C GLY A 50 12.33 25.98 7.13
N GLU A 51 12.51 27.27 7.39
CA GLU A 51 13.64 28.09 6.90
C GLU A 51 14.97 27.80 7.61
N HIS A 52 14.94 27.04 8.72
CA HIS A 52 16.13 26.70 9.50
C HIS A 52 16.68 25.30 9.16
N GLN A 53 16.40 24.81 7.95
CA GLN A 53 16.94 23.53 7.49
C GLN A 53 18.40 23.63 7.09
N GLU A 54 19.21 22.78 7.72
CA GLU A 54 20.65 22.72 7.56
C GLU A 54 21.04 21.44 6.80
N VAL A 55 21.94 21.54 5.82
CA VAL A 55 22.36 20.40 4.99
C VAL A 55 23.46 19.62 5.70
N ILE A 56 23.13 18.42 6.15
CA ILE A 56 24.05 17.51 6.84
C ILE A 56 24.87 16.70 5.83
N PHE A 57 24.23 16.27 4.74
CA PHE A 57 24.89 15.45 3.73
C PHE A 57 24.26 15.62 2.35
N ASP A 58 25.11 15.71 1.32
CA ASP A 58 24.72 15.77 -0.08
C ASP A 58 25.71 14.95 -0.91
N LEU A 59 25.20 13.94 -1.61
CA LEU A 59 25.95 13.14 -2.59
C LEU A 59 25.06 12.89 -3.80
N ASN A 60 25.46 13.41 -4.96
CA ASN A 60 24.74 13.30 -6.23
C ASN A 60 23.24 13.60 -6.13
N SER A 61 22.82 14.50 -5.22
CA SER A 61 21.41 14.65 -4.87
C SER A 61 20.52 15.09 -6.02
N LYS A 62 21.09 15.74 -7.05
CA LYS A 62 20.40 16.19 -8.27
C LYS A 62 20.40 15.16 -9.41
N LYS A 63 21.05 14.02 -9.25
CA LYS A 63 21.03 12.93 -10.25
C LYS A 63 19.64 12.28 -10.26
N LYS A 64 18.96 12.28 -11.40
CA LYS A 64 17.70 11.55 -11.59
C LYS A 64 17.94 10.04 -11.56
N MET A 65 17.22 9.35 -10.69
CA MET A 65 17.38 7.91 -10.44
C MET A 65 16.01 7.22 -10.40
N ILE A 66 15.97 5.91 -10.60
CA ILE A 66 14.76 5.10 -10.45
C ILE A 66 14.42 5.02 -8.95
N PRO A 67 13.26 5.53 -8.52
CA PRO A 67 12.91 5.55 -7.09
C PRO A 67 12.40 4.22 -6.54
N ALA A 68 11.80 3.36 -7.38
CA ALA A 68 10.91 2.30 -6.91
C ALA A 68 9.78 2.84 -6.01
N SER A 69 9.37 2.08 -4.98
CA SER A 69 8.20 2.39 -4.15
C SER A 69 8.26 3.66 -3.29
N ILE A 70 9.38 4.40 -3.25
CA ILE A 70 9.33 5.77 -2.67
C ILE A 70 8.50 6.72 -3.54
N SER A 71 8.18 6.35 -4.79
CA SER A 71 7.18 7.07 -5.63
C SER A 71 5.85 7.29 -4.91
N LYS A 72 5.44 6.35 -4.05
CA LYS A 72 4.20 6.44 -3.26
C LYS A 72 4.18 7.64 -2.31
N VAL A 73 5.32 8.25 -1.99
CA VAL A 73 5.37 9.50 -1.22
C VAL A 73 4.81 10.67 -2.04
N ALA A 74 5.12 10.75 -3.33
CA ALA A 74 4.51 11.74 -4.23
C ALA A 74 3.00 11.54 -4.34
N THR A 75 2.57 10.28 -4.51
CA THR A 75 1.15 9.89 -4.50
C THR A 75 0.47 10.26 -3.18
N SER A 76 1.09 9.94 -2.04
CA SER A 76 0.56 10.29 -0.70
C SER A 76 0.37 11.79 -0.55
N SER A 77 1.36 12.58 -1.01
CA SER A 77 1.32 14.04 -0.95
C SER A 77 0.14 14.60 -1.73
N ALA A 78 -0.07 14.14 -2.96
CA ALA A 78 -1.21 14.57 -3.76
C ALA A 78 -2.55 14.09 -3.17
N VAL A 79 -2.62 12.85 -2.70
CA VAL A 79 -3.85 12.31 -2.10
C VAL A 79 -4.28 13.14 -0.88
N LEU A 80 -3.36 13.49 0.02
CA LEU A 80 -3.69 14.29 1.21
C LEU A 80 -4.04 15.75 0.88
N GLU A 81 -3.49 16.31 -0.21
CA GLU A 81 -3.88 17.64 -0.68
C GLU A 81 -5.32 17.66 -1.20
N TYR A 82 -5.73 16.63 -1.95
CA TYR A 82 -7.03 16.62 -2.62
C TYR A 82 -8.14 15.91 -1.84
N PHE A 83 -7.80 14.98 -0.95
CA PHE A 83 -8.73 14.28 -0.06
C PHE A 83 -8.38 14.63 1.39
N PRO A 84 -9.20 15.44 2.08
CA PRO A 84 -8.90 15.85 3.45
C PRO A 84 -8.90 14.64 4.40
N PRO A 85 -8.16 14.70 5.53
CA PRO A 85 -8.21 13.69 6.57
C PRO A 85 -9.65 13.35 6.98
N GLY A 86 -9.94 12.06 7.15
CA GLY A 86 -11.30 11.57 7.43
C GLY A 86 -12.22 11.43 6.21
N TYR A 87 -11.79 11.79 4.99
CA TYR A 87 -12.52 11.46 3.77
C TYR A 87 -12.69 9.94 3.65
N LYS A 88 -13.89 9.50 3.25
CA LYS A 88 -14.22 8.08 3.06
C LYS A 88 -14.85 7.85 1.70
N PHE A 89 -14.44 6.76 1.06
CA PHE A 89 -15.10 6.24 -0.14
C PHE A 89 -16.37 5.50 0.26
N LYS A 90 -17.30 5.38 -0.68
CA LYS A 90 -18.61 4.77 -0.45
C LYS A 90 -18.83 3.62 -1.41
N THR A 91 -19.28 2.48 -0.90
CA THR A 91 -19.76 1.36 -1.70
C THR A 91 -21.24 1.18 -1.42
N GLN A 92 -22.05 1.12 -2.47
CA GLN A 92 -23.51 1.19 -2.37
C GLN A 92 -24.18 -0.05 -2.97
N LEU A 93 -25.29 -0.45 -2.36
CA LEU A 93 -26.29 -1.30 -2.99
C LEU A 93 -27.44 -0.42 -3.44
N VAL A 94 -27.74 -0.44 -4.74
CA VAL A 94 -28.81 0.38 -5.33
C VAL A 94 -29.73 -0.48 -6.19
N SER A 95 -30.99 -0.06 -6.34
CA SER A 95 -31.93 -0.75 -7.24
C SER A 95 -32.95 0.21 -7.84
N ALA A 96 -33.41 -0.10 -9.05
CA ALA A 96 -34.57 0.54 -9.68
C ALA A 96 -35.81 -0.39 -9.69
N GLY A 97 -35.69 -1.57 -9.07
CA GLY A 97 -36.77 -2.54 -8.93
C GLY A 97 -37.80 -2.13 -7.87
N THR A 98 -38.89 -2.89 -7.79
CA THR A 98 -39.95 -2.69 -6.78
C THR A 98 -39.88 -3.78 -5.72
N ILE A 99 -40.28 -3.45 -4.49
CA ILE A 99 -40.35 -4.41 -3.39
C ILE A 99 -41.82 -4.84 -3.22
N GLN A 100 -42.09 -6.13 -3.35
CA GLN A 100 -43.40 -6.73 -3.11
C GLN A 100 -43.23 -8.00 -2.29
N ASP A 101 -43.99 -8.16 -1.22
CA ASP A 101 -43.97 -9.36 -0.35
C ASP A 101 -42.55 -9.78 0.05
N LYS A 102 -41.74 -8.81 0.53
CA LYS A 102 -40.33 -8.99 0.91
C LYS A 102 -39.42 -9.48 -0.23
N THR A 103 -39.86 -9.33 -1.47
CA THR A 103 -39.11 -9.70 -2.68
C THR A 103 -38.78 -8.45 -3.49
N LEU A 104 -37.49 -8.23 -3.78
CA LEU A 104 -37.06 -7.24 -4.76
C LEU A 104 -37.28 -7.82 -6.16
N LYS A 105 -38.21 -7.23 -6.92
CA LYS A 105 -38.45 -7.57 -8.33
C LYS A 105 -37.59 -6.68 -9.21
N GLY A 106 -36.53 -7.26 -9.76
CA GLY A 106 -35.50 -6.57 -10.53
C GLY A 106 -34.12 -6.68 -9.92
N ASP A 107 -33.15 -6.08 -10.60
CA ASP A 107 -31.74 -6.25 -10.29
C ASP A 107 -31.30 -5.47 -9.04
N LEU A 108 -30.32 -6.04 -8.33
CA LEU A 108 -29.58 -5.36 -7.27
C LEU A 108 -28.20 -4.97 -7.80
N TYR A 109 -27.87 -3.69 -7.74
CA TYR A 109 -26.59 -3.18 -8.24
C TYR A 109 -25.61 -2.98 -7.09
N LEU A 110 -24.43 -3.59 -7.20
CA LEU A 110 -23.28 -3.32 -6.33
C LEU A 110 -22.41 -2.25 -7.01
N LYS A 111 -22.50 -1.02 -6.50
CA LYS A 111 -21.83 0.14 -7.08
C LYS A 111 -20.56 0.49 -6.30
N GLY A 112 -19.42 0.36 -6.97
CA GLY A 112 -18.11 0.67 -6.41
C GLY A 112 -17.78 2.16 -6.50
N GLY A 113 -17.46 2.77 -5.36
CA GLY A 113 -17.02 4.17 -5.28
C GLY A 113 -15.51 4.35 -5.25
N GLY A 114 -14.73 3.36 -5.69
CA GLY A 114 -13.27 3.44 -5.72
C GLY A 114 -12.59 3.17 -4.38
N ASP A 115 -13.27 2.52 -3.42
CA ASP A 115 -12.71 2.20 -2.10
C ASP A 115 -11.53 1.21 -2.21
N PRO A 116 -10.28 1.62 -1.87
CA PRO A 116 -9.12 0.72 -1.90
C PRO A 116 -9.04 -0.22 -0.69
N SER A 117 -10.00 -0.12 0.23
CA SER A 117 -10.04 -0.81 1.52
C SER A 117 -11.35 -1.54 1.79
N PHE A 118 -12.15 -1.76 0.74
CA PHE A 118 -13.40 -2.52 0.87
C PHE A 118 -13.10 -4.00 1.08
N VAL A 119 -13.28 -4.45 2.33
CA VAL A 119 -12.96 -5.82 2.76
C VAL A 119 -14.19 -6.56 3.30
N SER A 120 -14.02 -7.82 3.70
CA SER A 120 -15.08 -8.69 4.25
C SER A 120 -15.92 -8.01 5.33
N GLU A 121 -15.31 -7.24 6.23
CA GLU A 121 -16.00 -6.48 7.27
C GLU A 121 -16.91 -5.39 6.69
N ASN A 122 -16.47 -4.66 5.67
CA ASN A 122 -17.30 -3.67 4.99
C ASN A 122 -18.48 -4.33 4.25
N MET A 123 -18.25 -5.49 3.61
CA MET A 123 -19.32 -6.26 2.98
C MET A 123 -20.35 -6.73 4.02
N TRP A 124 -19.90 -7.20 5.18
CA TRP A 124 -20.79 -7.55 6.29
C TRP A 124 -21.63 -6.37 6.76
N PHE A 125 -21.04 -5.17 6.91
CA PHE A 125 -21.79 -3.95 7.24
C PHE A 125 -22.79 -3.58 6.14
N LEU A 126 -22.37 -3.62 4.88
CA LEU A 126 -23.21 -3.30 3.72
C LEU A 126 -24.45 -4.20 3.67
N VAL A 127 -24.26 -5.52 3.80
CA VAL A 127 -25.37 -6.48 3.78
C VAL A 127 -26.26 -6.36 5.01
N ASN A 128 -25.72 -6.08 6.19
CA ASN A 128 -26.55 -5.85 7.38
C ASN A 128 -27.37 -4.56 7.29
N ASN A 129 -26.83 -3.51 6.67
CA ASN A 129 -27.59 -2.30 6.36
C ASN A 129 -28.68 -2.62 5.34
N PHE A 130 -28.37 -3.39 4.29
CA PHE A 130 -29.34 -3.81 3.28
C PHE A 130 -30.49 -4.64 3.85
N LYS A 131 -30.22 -5.52 4.82
CA LYS A 131 -31.26 -6.34 5.46
C LYS A 131 -32.35 -5.50 6.14
N ARG A 132 -32.10 -4.24 6.48
CA ARG A 132 -33.10 -3.32 7.07
C ARG A 132 -34.21 -2.93 6.10
N ASN A 133 -34.04 -3.18 4.80
CA ASN A 133 -35.11 -3.07 3.80
C ASN A 133 -36.12 -4.23 3.87
N GLU A 134 -35.93 -5.19 4.80
CA GLU A 134 -36.80 -6.36 5.02
C GLU A 134 -36.97 -7.29 3.80
N ILE A 135 -36.08 -7.18 2.82
CA ILE A 135 -36.01 -8.06 1.65
C ILE A 135 -35.45 -9.43 2.07
N GLN A 136 -36.12 -10.50 1.63
CA GLN A 136 -35.71 -11.90 1.81
C GLN A 136 -35.33 -12.57 0.48
N LYS A 137 -35.78 -12.02 -0.65
CA LYS A 137 -35.53 -12.58 -1.98
C LYS A 137 -35.26 -11.49 -3.00
N ILE A 138 -34.34 -11.72 -3.92
CA ILE A 138 -34.05 -10.86 -5.08
C ILE A 138 -34.36 -11.68 -6.34
N GLU A 139 -35.41 -11.27 -7.05
CA GLU A 139 -35.84 -11.80 -8.35
C GLU A 139 -35.23 -10.96 -9.48
N GLY A 140 -33.91 -11.01 -9.56
CA GLY A 140 -33.11 -10.30 -10.55
C GLY A 140 -31.65 -10.69 -10.41
N ASP A 141 -30.80 -10.08 -11.23
CA ASP A 141 -29.36 -10.29 -11.19
C ASP A 141 -28.71 -9.45 -10.08
N ILE A 142 -27.52 -9.87 -9.65
CA ILE A 142 -26.56 -8.95 -9.03
C ILE A 142 -25.74 -8.34 -10.16
N VAL A 143 -25.81 -7.02 -10.27
CA VAL A 143 -25.11 -6.27 -11.31
C VAL A 143 -24.00 -5.44 -10.68
N VAL A 144 -22.76 -5.69 -11.08
CA VAL A 144 -21.61 -4.98 -10.52
C VAL A 144 -21.32 -3.75 -11.37
N ASP A 145 -21.52 -2.57 -10.77
CA ASP A 145 -21.22 -1.27 -11.36
C ASP A 145 -19.81 -0.83 -10.94
N ASP A 146 -18.88 -1.07 -11.86
CA ASP A 146 -17.47 -0.74 -11.77
C ASP A 146 -17.11 0.51 -12.62
N SER A 147 -18.13 1.24 -13.09
CA SER A 147 -17.97 2.26 -14.16
C SER A 147 -17.40 3.60 -13.71
N LEU A 148 -17.09 3.78 -12.42
CA LEU A 148 -16.40 4.98 -11.93
C LEU A 148 -14.97 5.07 -12.49
N PHE A 149 -14.32 3.92 -12.71
CA PHE A 149 -13.00 3.83 -13.33
C PHE A 149 -13.10 3.31 -14.77
N ASP A 150 -12.03 3.49 -15.54
CA ASP A 150 -11.88 2.82 -16.82
C ASP A 150 -11.65 1.30 -16.67
N SER A 151 -11.78 0.58 -17.78
CA SER A 151 -11.58 -0.88 -17.83
C SER A 151 -10.10 -1.30 -17.84
N LYS A 152 -9.14 -0.36 -17.80
CA LYS A 152 -7.71 -0.68 -17.73
C LYS A 152 -7.37 -1.19 -16.33
N ARG A 153 -7.29 -2.51 -16.19
CA ARG A 153 -7.04 -3.20 -14.91
C ARG A 153 -5.61 -3.09 -14.40
N TYR A 154 -4.66 -2.76 -15.27
CA TYR A 154 -3.24 -2.71 -14.95
C TYR A 154 -2.60 -1.46 -15.54
N ASP A 155 -1.63 -0.89 -14.83
CA ASP A 155 -0.78 0.17 -15.35
C ASP A 155 0.13 -0.36 -16.47
N SER A 156 0.13 0.32 -17.62
CA SER A 156 0.88 -0.06 -18.83
C SER A 156 2.40 0.10 -18.72
N SER A 157 2.89 0.84 -17.73
CA SER A 157 4.33 1.02 -17.45
C SER A 157 4.95 -0.12 -16.61
N ARG A 158 4.12 -1.05 -16.13
CA ARG A 158 4.58 -2.27 -15.46
C ARG A 158 5.23 -3.22 -16.48
N GLN A 159 5.99 -4.18 -15.98
CA GLN A 159 6.53 -5.25 -16.83
C GLN A 159 5.37 -6.01 -17.52
N PRO A 160 5.49 -6.37 -18.82
CA PRO A 160 4.41 -7.03 -19.55
C PRO A 160 4.03 -8.40 -18.99
N GLU A 161 5.00 -9.15 -18.49
CA GLU A 161 4.76 -10.46 -17.88
C GLU A 161 4.05 -10.27 -16.53
N ARG A 162 2.81 -10.74 -16.47
CA ARG A 162 1.96 -10.66 -15.27
C ARG A 162 2.26 -11.85 -14.37
N VAL A 163 2.25 -11.61 -13.06
CA VAL A 163 2.33 -12.67 -12.05
C VAL A 163 1.05 -12.78 -11.25
N ASP A 164 0.82 -13.92 -10.62
CA ASP A 164 -0.37 -14.17 -9.79
C ASP A 164 -0.21 -13.68 -8.34
N ARG A 165 0.80 -12.85 -8.07
CA ARG A 165 1.11 -12.34 -6.74
C ARG A 165 0.21 -11.17 -6.39
N ALA A 166 -0.15 -11.03 -5.13
CA ALA A 166 -1.02 -9.94 -4.65
C ALA A 166 -0.48 -8.52 -4.95
N TYR A 167 0.84 -8.33 -5.03
CA TYR A 167 1.40 -7.02 -5.40
C TYR A 167 1.08 -6.61 -6.85
N ASP A 168 0.63 -7.57 -7.66
CA ASP A 168 0.31 -7.43 -9.07
C ASP A 168 -1.20 -7.61 -9.33
N ALA A 169 -2.03 -7.31 -8.32
CA ALA A 169 -3.47 -7.39 -8.43
C ALA A 169 -4.04 -6.35 -9.41
N PRO A 170 -5.10 -6.70 -10.17
CA PRO A 170 -5.84 -5.75 -11.01
C PRO A 170 -6.60 -4.73 -10.17
N VAL A 171 -6.87 -3.56 -10.74
CA VAL A 171 -7.66 -2.49 -10.11
C VAL A 171 -9.04 -2.32 -10.75
N GLY A 172 -10.02 -1.90 -9.95
CA GLY A 172 -11.39 -1.60 -10.36
C GLY A 172 -12.09 -0.76 -9.30
N ALA A 173 -13.01 0.11 -9.69
CA ALA A 173 -13.78 0.94 -8.78
C ALA A 173 -14.62 0.11 -7.79
N MET A 174 -15.07 -1.07 -8.20
CA MET A 174 -15.58 -2.12 -7.35
C MET A 174 -14.52 -3.21 -7.21
N SER A 175 -13.88 -3.21 -6.05
CA SER A 175 -12.86 -4.19 -5.67
C SER A 175 -13.18 -4.73 -4.29
N PHE A 176 -12.67 -5.93 -3.99
CA PHE A 176 -12.93 -6.58 -2.71
C PHE A 176 -11.69 -7.35 -2.23
N ASN A 177 -11.31 -7.16 -0.97
CA ASN A 177 -10.13 -7.78 -0.34
C ASN A 177 -8.83 -7.56 -1.14
N TRP A 178 -8.60 -6.31 -1.56
CA TRP A 178 -7.47 -5.89 -2.41
C TRP A 178 -7.33 -6.68 -3.72
N ASN A 179 -8.45 -7.25 -4.20
CA ASN A 179 -8.49 -8.16 -5.34
C ASN A 179 -7.50 -9.31 -5.19
N SER A 180 -7.53 -9.89 -3.99
CA SER A 180 -6.72 -11.04 -3.63
C SER A 180 -7.52 -12.03 -2.79
N ILE A 181 -7.10 -13.29 -2.87
CA ILE A 181 -7.63 -14.39 -2.07
C ILE A 181 -6.56 -14.91 -1.12
N ASN A 182 -7.00 -15.22 0.10
CA ASN A 182 -6.16 -15.84 1.12
C ASN A 182 -6.29 -17.36 1.02
N ILE A 183 -5.15 -18.05 1.05
CA ILE A 183 -5.05 -19.51 1.00
C ILE A 183 -4.33 -19.96 2.25
N PHE A 184 -5.04 -20.67 3.11
CA PHE A 184 -4.54 -21.16 4.38
C PHE A 184 -4.33 -22.67 4.28
N VAL A 185 -3.11 -23.15 4.58
CA VAL A 185 -2.75 -24.57 4.46
C VAL A 185 -2.26 -25.12 5.80
N ARG A 186 -2.96 -26.15 6.29
CA ARG A 186 -2.66 -26.84 7.55
C ARG A 186 -2.35 -28.32 7.30
N PRO A 187 -1.42 -28.93 8.05
CA PRO A 187 -1.24 -30.38 7.98
C PRO A 187 -2.52 -31.09 8.41
N ALA A 188 -2.84 -32.19 7.75
CA ALA A 188 -3.92 -33.07 8.17
C ALA A 188 -3.54 -33.89 9.40
N GLU A 189 -4.54 -34.51 10.03
CA GLU A 189 -4.33 -35.35 11.21
C GLU A 189 -3.53 -36.61 10.93
N LYS A 190 -3.53 -37.13 9.68
CA LYS A 190 -2.82 -38.36 9.30
C LYS A 190 -1.74 -38.06 8.27
N ALA A 191 -0.53 -38.58 8.48
CA ALA A 191 0.53 -38.52 7.49
C ALA A 191 0.13 -39.33 6.24
N GLY A 192 0.48 -38.83 5.05
CA GLY A 192 0.05 -39.35 3.76
C GLY A 192 -1.28 -38.78 3.25
N ALA A 193 -2.10 -38.15 4.10
CA ALA A 193 -3.33 -37.50 3.66
C ALA A 193 -3.05 -36.12 3.04
N PRO A 194 -3.90 -35.61 2.12
CA PRO A 194 -3.82 -34.22 1.65
C PRO A 194 -3.88 -33.23 2.82
N ALA A 195 -3.16 -32.12 2.71
CA ALA A 195 -3.27 -31.03 3.69
C ALA A 195 -4.69 -30.43 3.65
N VAL A 196 -5.13 -29.84 4.76
CA VAL A 196 -6.39 -29.11 4.81
C VAL A 196 -6.14 -27.70 4.27
N VAL A 197 -6.87 -27.31 3.24
CA VAL A 197 -6.72 -26.02 2.56
C VAL A 197 -8.02 -25.23 2.70
N PHE A 198 -7.94 -24.03 3.24
CA PHE A 198 -9.06 -23.10 3.35
C PHE A 198 -8.83 -21.91 2.44
N LEU A 199 -9.89 -21.51 1.75
CA LEU A 199 -9.95 -20.28 0.97
C LEU A 199 -10.74 -19.24 1.74
N ASP A 200 -10.29 -17.99 1.72
CA ASP A 200 -10.99 -16.91 2.38
C ASP A 200 -11.00 -15.63 1.51
N PRO A 201 -12.19 -15.14 1.13
CA PRO A 201 -13.51 -15.78 1.32
C PRO A 201 -13.77 -16.94 0.36
N GLU A 202 -14.49 -17.95 0.82
CA GLU A 202 -14.93 -19.08 -0.01
C GLU A 202 -16.26 -18.76 -0.72
N ASN A 203 -16.28 -18.89 -2.05
CA ASN A 203 -17.46 -18.66 -2.88
C ASN A 203 -17.33 -19.35 -4.25
N GLU A 204 -18.39 -19.28 -5.06
CA GLU A 204 -18.50 -19.93 -6.38
C GLU A 204 -17.54 -19.37 -7.45
N TYR A 205 -16.85 -18.25 -7.23
CA TYR A 205 -15.86 -17.69 -8.18
C TYR A 205 -14.58 -18.51 -8.24
N VAL A 206 -14.23 -19.23 -7.17
CA VAL A 206 -12.95 -19.94 -7.08
C VAL A 206 -13.14 -21.44 -6.98
N ARG A 207 -12.41 -22.18 -7.82
CA ARG A 207 -12.28 -23.63 -7.71
C ARG A 207 -10.92 -24.00 -7.10
N LEU A 208 -10.94 -24.74 -6.00
CA LEU A 208 -9.72 -25.28 -5.37
C LEU A 208 -9.32 -26.63 -5.98
N VAL A 209 -8.04 -26.77 -6.35
CA VAL A 209 -7.40 -28.04 -6.73
C VAL A 209 -6.28 -28.31 -5.75
N ASN A 210 -6.53 -29.19 -4.78
CA ASN A 210 -5.58 -29.55 -3.73
C ASN A 210 -4.80 -30.83 -4.07
N LYS A 211 -3.50 -30.70 -4.31
CA LYS A 211 -2.53 -31.78 -4.55
C LYS A 211 -1.42 -31.80 -3.49
N THR A 212 -1.72 -31.31 -2.29
CA THR A 212 -0.76 -31.31 -1.18
C THR A 212 -0.67 -32.69 -0.53
N THR A 213 0.36 -32.90 0.29
CA THR A 213 0.46 -34.10 1.14
C THR A 213 1.02 -33.73 2.51
N THR A 214 0.44 -34.32 3.55
CA THR A 214 0.93 -34.16 4.93
C THR A 214 2.02 -35.20 5.20
N THR A 215 3.21 -34.77 5.63
CA THR A 215 4.30 -35.69 6.02
C THR A 215 4.36 -35.87 7.54
N SER A 216 4.96 -36.98 8.00
CA SER A 216 5.16 -37.24 9.44
C SER A 216 6.17 -36.26 10.07
N SER A 217 7.19 -35.87 9.31
CA SER A 217 8.24 -34.93 9.70
C SER A 217 8.87 -34.32 8.44
N GLY A 218 9.87 -33.45 8.62
CA GLY A 218 10.64 -32.82 7.53
C GLY A 218 10.26 -31.36 7.28
N GLU A 219 10.87 -30.77 6.25
CA GLU A 219 10.60 -29.39 5.86
C GLU A 219 9.27 -29.27 5.12
N SER A 220 8.51 -28.23 5.47
CA SER A 220 7.27 -27.88 4.79
C SER A 220 7.55 -26.95 3.61
N SER A 221 7.09 -27.34 2.43
CA SER A 221 7.17 -26.53 1.21
C SER A 221 5.86 -26.66 0.47
N VAL A 222 5.05 -25.60 0.59
CA VAL A 222 3.73 -25.50 -0.02
C VAL A 222 3.77 -24.36 -1.01
N VAL A 223 3.24 -24.60 -2.21
CA VAL A 223 3.09 -23.60 -3.24
C VAL A 223 1.64 -23.55 -3.68
N ALA A 224 1.20 -22.36 -4.06
CA ALA A 224 -0.08 -22.17 -4.73
C ALA A 224 0.13 -21.41 -6.04
N SER A 225 -0.75 -21.65 -7.01
CA SER A 225 -0.88 -20.84 -8.22
C SER A 225 -2.34 -20.54 -8.53
N ARG A 226 -2.58 -19.39 -9.15
CA ARG A 226 -3.90 -19.03 -9.71
C ARG A 226 -3.84 -19.16 -11.22
N VAL A 227 -4.80 -19.89 -11.78
CA VAL A 227 -4.96 -20.08 -13.22
C VAL A 227 -6.33 -19.57 -13.63
N GLU A 228 -6.39 -18.83 -14.73
CA GLU A 228 -7.64 -18.44 -15.35
C GLU A 228 -8.16 -19.61 -16.20
N ASP A 229 -9.35 -20.11 -15.88
CA ASP A 229 -10.02 -21.13 -16.68
C ASP A 229 -11.16 -20.49 -17.48
N LYS A 230 -10.92 -20.31 -18.79
CA LYS A 230 -11.85 -19.66 -19.71
C LYS A 230 -13.22 -20.33 -19.77
N ASN A 231 -13.34 -21.60 -19.37
CA ASN A 231 -14.60 -22.34 -19.38
C ASN A 231 -15.38 -22.23 -18.06
N PHE A 232 -14.73 -21.80 -16.97
CA PHE A 232 -15.33 -21.71 -15.64
C PHE A 232 -15.86 -20.31 -15.33
N GLY A 233 -15.33 -19.27 -15.98
CA GLY A 233 -15.72 -17.88 -15.71
C GLY A 233 -15.24 -17.34 -14.36
N GLY A 234 -14.34 -18.08 -13.71
CA GLY A 234 -13.71 -17.77 -12.42
C GLY A 234 -12.26 -18.26 -12.35
N ASP A 235 -11.64 -18.17 -11.18
CA ASP A 235 -10.24 -18.56 -10.97
C ASP A 235 -10.12 -20.00 -10.44
N VAL A 236 -9.08 -20.71 -10.88
CA VAL A 236 -8.70 -22.02 -10.33
C VAL A 236 -7.44 -21.86 -9.49
N ILE A 237 -7.53 -22.20 -8.21
CA ILE A 237 -6.40 -22.18 -7.28
C ILE A 237 -5.84 -23.59 -7.16
N HIS A 238 -4.62 -23.79 -7.65
CA HIS A 238 -3.88 -25.03 -7.46
C HIS A 238 -2.99 -24.90 -6.24
N VAL A 239 -3.07 -25.85 -5.31
CA VAL A 239 -2.17 -25.93 -4.14
C VAL A 239 -1.46 -27.27 -4.17
N SER A 240 -0.14 -27.25 -4.06
CA SER A 240 0.69 -28.46 -4.11
C SER A 240 1.88 -28.36 -3.16
N GLY A 241 2.60 -29.47 -3.01
CA GLY A 241 3.74 -29.58 -2.12
C GLY A 241 3.45 -30.38 -0.86
N LYS A 242 4.31 -30.24 0.15
CA LYS A 242 4.29 -31.04 1.36
C LYS A 242 4.26 -30.17 2.61
N ILE A 243 3.53 -30.61 3.63
CA ILE A 243 3.50 -29.95 4.94
C ILE A 243 3.68 -30.99 6.06
N ALA A 244 4.68 -30.82 6.91
CA ALA A 244 4.93 -31.74 8.01
C ALA A 244 3.93 -31.54 9.15
N LYS A 245 3.55 -32.63 9.81
CA LYS A 245 2.81 -32.58 11.07
C LYS A 245 3.47 -31.63 12.07
N GLY A 246 2.66 -30.87 12.80
CA GLY A 246 3.13 -29.88 13.76
C GLY A 246 3.63 -28.57 13.14
N SER A 247 3.68 -28.46 11.80
CA SER A 247 3.96 -27.18 11.15
C SER A 247 2.87 -26.16 11.45
N LYS A 248 3.28 -24.91 11.60
CA LYS A 248 2.34 -23.78 11.63
C LYS A 248 1.62 -23.67 10.28
N GLU A 249 0.43 -23.08 10.33
CA GLU A 249 -0.33 -22.74 9.14
C GLU A 249 0.49 -21.90 8.16
N VAL A 250 0.46 -22.29 6.89
CA VAL A 250 1.06 -21.53 5.80
C VAL A 250 -0.02 -20.66 5.17
N VAL A 251 0.26 -19.36 5.07
CA VAL A 251 -0.66 -18.38 4.46
C VAL A 251 -0.07 -17.89 3.14
N ILE A 252 -0.82 -18.04 2.05
CA ILE A 252 -0.44 -17.62 0.71
C ILE A 252 -1.50 -16.69 0.15
N PHE A 253 -1.06 -15.59 -0.47
CA PHE A 253 -1.93 -14.61 -1.11
C PHE A 253 -1.77 -14.68 -2.62
N LYS A 254 -2.90 -14.70 -3.34
CA LYS A 254 -2.94 -14.64 -4.81
C LYS A 254 -3.86 -13.52 -5.25
N ASN A 255 -3.52 -12.84 -6.35
CA ASN A 255 -4.48 -11.92 -6.97
C ASN A 255 -5.69 -12.70 -7.51
N ILE A 256 -6.70 -11.99 -8.01
CA ILE A 256 -7.81 -12.56 -8.78
C ILE A 256 -7.82 -11.96 -10.19
N THR A 257 -8.48 -12.61 -11.14
CA THR A 257 -8.50 -12.15 -12.54
C THR A 257 -9.51 -11.02 -12.78
N GLN A 258 -10.73 -11.16 -12.25
CA GLN A 258 -11.88 -10.27 -12.53
C GLN A 258 -12.44 -9.67 -11.22
N PRO A 259 -11.96 -8.49 -10.78
CA PRO A 259 -12.38 -7.80 -9.54
C PRO A 259 -13.87 -7.58 -9.38
N ASP A 260 -14.51 -7.20 -10.47
CA ASP A 260 -15.94 -6.93 -10.54
C ASP A 260 -16.75 -8.21 -10.25
N ILE A 261 -16.55 -9.25 -11.04
CA ILE A 261 -17.24 -10.54 -10.87
C ILE A 261 -16.94 -11.16 -9.50
N TRP A 262 -15.67 -11.12 -9.05
CA TRP A 262 -15.27 -11.54 -7.71
C TRP A 262 -16.08 -10.84 -6.61
N SER A 263 -16.27 -9.53 -6.72
CA SER A 263 -17.04 -8.75 -5.76
C SER A 263 -18.52 -9.15 -5.75
N GLY A 264 -19.10 -9.42 -6.92
CA GLY A 264 -20.49 -9.89 -7.05
C GLY A 264 -20.74 -11.25 -6.41
N TYR A 265 -19.84 -12.23 -6.63
CA TYR A 265 -19.93 -13.55 -5.98
C TYR A 265 -19.79 -13.46 -4.45
N ASN A 266 -18.92 -12.58 -3.96
CA ASN A 266 -18.81 -12.32 -2.53
C ASN A 266 -20.08 -11.68 -1.96
N LEU A 267 -20.68 -10.70 -2.64
CA LEU A 267 -21.95 -10.14 -2.22
C LEU A 267 -23.05 -11.21 -2.13
N LYS A 268 -23.15 -12.08 -3.15
CA LYS A 268 -24.10 -13.21 -3.15
C LYS A 268 -23.89 -14.12 -1.93
N SER A 269 -22.64 -14.48 -1.62
CA SER A 269 -22.29 -15.31 -0.47
C SER A 269 -22.72 -14.64 0.86
N PHE A 270 -22.42 -13.36 1.04
CA PHE A 270 -22.78 -12.63 2.25
C PHE A 270 -24.30 -12.41 2.40
N LEU A 271 -25.02 -12.18 1.29
CA LEU A 271 -26.49 -12.14 1.29
C LEU A 271 -27.08 -13.47 1.76
N ALA A 272 -26.57 -14.59 1.23
CA ALA A 272 -27.02 -15.93 1.60
C ALA A 272 -26.80 -16.22 3.09
N GLN A 273 -25.66 -15.83 3.66
CA GLN A 273 -25.39 -15.94 5.11
C GLN A 273 -26.39 -15.14 5.96
N ARG A 274 -27.04 -14.12 5.39
CA ARG A 274 -28.08 -13.32 6.05
C ARG A 274 -29.51 -13.79 5.75
N GLY A 275 -29.65 -14.90 5.03
CA GLY A 275 -30.92 -15.50 4.66
C GLY A 275 -31.62 -14.82 3.48
N ILE A 276 -30.87 -14.10 2.64
CA ILE A 276 -31.39 -13.42 1.45
C ILE A 276 -31.01 -14.24 0.22
N THR A 277 -32.03 -14.74 -0.50
CA THR A 277 -31.83 -15.58 -1.70
C THR A 277 -31.82 -14.72 -2.95
N VAL A 278 -30.89 -15.01 -3.87
CA VAL A 278 -30.79 -14.35 -5.18
C VAL A 278 -31.05 -15.39 -6.26
N THR A 279 -32.01 -15.16 -7.15
CA THR A 279 -32.36 -16.13 -8.22
C THR A 279 -31.65 -15.87 -9.54
N GLY A 280 -31.17 -14.65 -9.77
CA GLY A 280 -30.44 -14.28 -10.99
C GLY A 280 -28.96 -14.64 -10.93
N LYS A 281 -28.22 -14.11 -11.91
CA LYS A 281 -26.78 -14.33 -12.11
C LYS A 281 -25.98 -13.13 -11.62
N ILE A 282 -24.66 -13.30 -11.59
CA ILE A 282 -23.72 -12.18 -11.44
C ILE A 282 -23.36 -11.69 -12.84
N ARG A 283 -23.44 -10.38 -13.06
CA ARG A 283 -22.98 -9.75 -14.31
C ARG A 283 -22.44 -8.35 -14.07
N ILE A 284 -21.71 -7.82 -15.05
CA ILE A 284 -21.22 -6.44 -15.04
C ILE A 284 -22.28 -5.54 -15.68
N GLY A 285 -22.45 -4.33 -15.16
CA GLY A 285 -23.34 -3.34 -15.75
C GLY A 285 -23.42 -2.07 -14.93
N LYS A 286 -23.84 -0.98 -15.57
CA LYS A 286 -23.98 0.31 -14.92
C LYS A 286 -25.32 0.42 -14.20
N ALA A 287 -25.34 0.96 -12.98
CA ALA A 287 -26.56 1.24 -12.26
C ALA A 287 -27.40 2.30 -12.99
N PRO A 288 -28.72 2.11 -13.13
CA PRO A 288 -29.62 3.12 -13.68
C PRO A 288 -29.55 4.43 -12.87
N LEU A 289 -29.66 5.56 -13.56
CA LEU A 289 -29.62 6.89 -12.92
C LEU A 289 -30.78 7.12 -11.93
N ASN A 290 -31.92 6.47 -12.16
CA ASN A 290 -33.10 6.50 -11.31
C ASN A 290 -33.11 5.43 -10.21
N SER A 291 -31.97 4.80 -9.91
CA SER A 291 -31.87 3.82 -8.82
C SER A 291 -31.93 4.50 -7.45
N THR A 292 -32.54 3.80 -6.50
CA THR A 292 -32.60 4.22 -5.08
C THR A 292 -31.50 3.50 -4.30
N VAL A 293 -30.84 4.22 -3.37
CA VAL A 293 -29.86 3.62 -2.47
C VAL A 293 -30.56 2.77 -1.42
N MET A 294 -30.28 1.47 -1.43
CA MET A 294 -30.83 0.49 -0.49
C MET A 294 -29.90 0.30 0.71
N ALA A 295 -28.58 0.40 0.50
CA ALA A 295 -27.59 0.35 1.56
C ALA A 295 -26.29 1.03 1.14
N GLU A 296 -25.50 1.45 2.13
CA GLU A 296 -24.18 2.03 1.94
C GLU A 296 -23.23 1.50 3.02
N ALA A 297 -21.97 1.33 2.64
CA ALA A 297 -20.85 1.14 3.54
C ALA A 297 -19.77 2.16 3.18
N GLU A 298 -19.20 2.78 4.21
CA GLU A 298 -18.06 3.68 4.07
C GLU A 298 -16.75 2.93 4.28
N SER A 299 -15.71 3.37 3.59
CA SER A 299 -14.33 2.95 3.82
C SER A 299 -13.85 3.43 5.20
N LYS A 300 -12.66 2.98 5.60
CA LYS A 300 -11.90 3.73 6.61
C LYS A 300 -11.50 5.11 6.04
N GLY A 301 -11.13 6.05 6.91
CA GLY A 301 -10.65 7.36 6.46
C GLY A 301 -9.40 7.25 5.58
N ILE A 302 -9.18 8.26 4.75
CA ILE A 302 -8.10 8.31 3.76
C ILE A 302 -6.72 8.05 4.39
N GLU A 303 -6.50 8.51 5.62
CA GLU A 303 -5.29 8.25 6.42
C GLU A 303 -5.04 6.76 6.64
N GLY A 304 -6.11 5.96 6.81
CA GLY A 304 -6.03 4.52 6.93
C GLY A 304 -5.67 3.83 5.61
N SER A 305 -6.18 4.34 4.48
CA SER A 305 -5.78 3.86 3.14
C SER A 305 -4.33 4.23 2.83
N LEU A 306 -3.88 5.42 3.24
CA LEU A 306 -2.47 5.81 3.14
C LEU A 306 -1.57 4.92 3.98
N ALA A 307 -2.00 4.57 5.21
CA ALA A 307 -1.25 3.64 6.05
C ALA A 307 -1.10 2.27 5.37
N ASP A 308 -2.15 1.71 4.76
CA ASP A 308 -2.05 0.47 4.00
C ASP A 308 -1.04 0.57 2.86
N MET A 309 -1.11 1.68 2.11
CA MET A 309 -0.20 1.95 0.99
C MET A 309 1.24 2.04 1.46
N ASN A 310 1.53 2.79 2.52
CA ASN A 310 2.90 3.12 2.91
C ASN A 310 3.53 2.07 3.81
N LYS A 311 2.79 1.52 4.79
CA LYS A 311 3.27 0.46 5.70
C LYS A 311 3.60 -0.82 4.95
N PHE A 312 2.70 -1.26 4.07
CA PHE A 312 2.84 -2.52 3.33
C PHE A 312 3.36 -2.34 1.91
N SER A 313 3.60 -1.09 1.49
CA SER A 313 4.07 -0.76 0.13
C SER A 313 3.11 -1.23 -0.96
N ASN A 314 1.81 -1.15 -0.71
CA ASN A 314 0.77 -1.77 -1.54
C ASN A 314 0.59 -1.01 -2.89
N ASN A 315 0.88 -1.66 -4.01
CA ASN A 315 0.78 -1.07 -5.36
C ASN A 315 -0.66 -0.85 -5.79
N TYR A 316 -1.54 -1.81 -5.46
CA TYR A 316 -2.96 -1.74 -5.74
C TYR A 316 -3.59 -0.49 -5.10
N VAL A 317 -3.28 -0.21 -3.82
CA VAL A 317 -3.81 0.98 -3.13
C VAL A 317 -3.31 2.26 -3.80
N ALA A 318 -2.04 2.33 -4.21
CA ALA A 318 -1.50 3.49 -4.91
C ALA A 318 -2.23 3.78 -6.22
N GLU A 319 -2.52 2.75 -7.01
CA GLU A 319 -3.23 2.89 -8.29
C GLU A 319 -4.71 3.21 -8.10
N MET A 320 -5.39 2.58 -7.13
CA MET A 320 -6.78 2.92 -6.77
C MET A 320 -6.91 4.38 -6.34
N LEU A 321 -6.05 4.86 -5.43
CA LEU A 321 -6.06 6.26 -4.98
C LEU A 321 -5.76 7.22 -6.14
N THR A 322 -4.88 6.83 -7.06
CA THR A 322 -4.56 7.65 -8.24
C THR A 322 -5.75 7.73 -9.19
N LYS A 323 -6.44 6.62 -9.47
CA LYS A 323 -7.67 6.68 -10.28
C LYS A 323 -8.75 7.53 -9.61
N ASN A 324 -8.88 7.48 -8.28
CA ASN A 324 -9.77 8.38 -7.53
C ASN A 324 -9.39 9.86 -7.69
N LEU A 325 -8.10 10.21 -7.68
CA LEU A 325 -7.69 11.59 -8.00
C LEU A 325 -8.18 12.00 -9.40
N GLY A 326 -8.15 11.08 -10.37
CA GLY A 326 -8.63 11.31 -11.72
C GLY A 326 -10.13 11.60 -11.82
N THR A 327 -10.96 11.14 -10.88
CA THR A 327 -12.42 11.40 -10.88
C THR A 327 -12.79 12.78 -10.34
N LEU A 328 -11.85 13.46 -9.67
CA LEU A 328 -12.09 14.78 -9.11
C LEU A 328 -12.38 15.81 -10.20
N LYS A 329 -13.13 16.85 -9.83
CA LYS A 329 -13.47 17.98 -10.72
C LYS A 329 -14.13 17.55 -12.05
N GLY A 330 -14.88 16.45 -12.04
CA GLY A 330 -15.54 15.91 -13.24
C GLY A 330 -14.60 15.22 -14.23
N GLY A 331 -13.37 14.88 -13.79
CA GLY A 331 -12.41 14.13 -14.57
C GLY A 331 -12.81 12.66 -14.76
N GLN A 332 -11.88 11.89 -15.33
CA GLN A 332 -12.07 10.47 -15.62
C GLN A 332 -11.25 9.61 -14.67
N GLY A 333 -11.83 8.52 -14.15
CA GLY A 333 -11.17 7.55 -13.28
C GLY A 333 -10.12 6.68 -14.00
N THR A 334 -9.12 7.32 -14.58
CA THR A 334 -7.99 6.69 -15.30
C THR A 334 -6.69 6.97 -14.54
N LEU A 335 -5.68 6.11 -14.74
CA LEU A 335 -4.36 6.37 -14.18
C LEU A 335 -3.74 7.65 -14.77
N ASP A 336 -3.92 7.89 -16.07
CA ASP A 336 -3.37 9.07 -16.75
C ASP A 336 -3.92 10.38 -16.16
N ALA A 337 -5.24 10.47 -15.94
CA ALA A 337 -5.85 11.64 -15.31
C ALA A 337 -5.41 11.81 -13.85
N GLY A 338 -5.30 10.71 -13.10
CA GLY A 338 -4.78 10.72 -11.73
C GLY A 338 -3.32 11.16 -11.65
N MET A 339 -2.47 10.67 -12.56
CA MET A 339 -1.07 11.07 -12.66
C MET A 339 -0.94 12.54 -13.07
N ALA A 340 -1.84 13.07 -13.89
CA ALA A 340 -1.88 14.51 -14.18
C ALA A 340 -2.13 15.34 -12.90
N MET A 341 -3.06 14.92 -12.04
CA MET A 341 -3.32 15.56 -10.74
C MET A 341 -2.10 15.50 -9.80
N ILE A 342 -1.41 14.35 -9.75
CA ILE A 342 -0.15 14.20 -8.98
C ILE A 342 0.92 15.14 -9.52
N ASN A 343 1.13 15.16 -10.83
CA ASN A 343 2.15 16.01 -11.45
C ASN A 343 1.82 17.50 -11.28
N GLU A 344 0.55 17.91 -11.39
CA GLU A 344 0.10 19.28 -11.10
C GLU A 344 0.40 19.68 -9.65
N HIS A 345 0.13 18.78 -8.69
CA HIS A 345 0.47 18.99 -7.28
C HIS A 345 1.98 19.19 -7.07
N LEU A 346 2.82 18.32 -7.64
CA LEU A 346 4.27 18.44 -7.52
C LEU A 346 4.80 19.76 -8.10
N LYS A 347 4.22 20.25 -9.21
CA LYS A 347 4.54 21.58 -9.77
C LYS A 347 4.16 22.70 -8.80
N LYS A 348 2.99 22.63 -8.16
CA LYS A 348 2.54 23.60 -7.15
C LYS A 348 3.42 23.61 -5.89
N LEU A 349 4.00 22.47 -5.51
CA LEU A 349 5.03 22.38 -4.48
C LEU A 349 6.37 23.00 -4.90
N GLY A 350 6.48 23.49 -6.14
CA GLY A 350 7.69 24.09 -6.69
C GLY A 350 8.80 23.09 -6.95
N LEU A 351 8.49 21.79 -7.14
CA LEU A 351 9.50 20.84 -7.60
C LEU A 351 9.95 21.23 -9.01
N PRO A 352 11.26 21.41 -9.26
CA PRO A 352 11.73 21.69 -10.61
C PRO A 352 11.44 20.50 -11.53
N GLU A 353 10.87 20.77 -12.71
CA GLU A 353 10.46 19.72 -13.67
C GLU A 353 11.65 18.88 -14.17
N ASP A 354 12.86 19.43 -14.18
CA ASP A 354 14.08 18.72 -14.56
C ASP A 354 14.53 17.69 -13.51
N GLN A 355 13.97 17.72 -12.30
CA GLN A 355 14.34 16.86 -11.17
C GLN A 355 13.50 15.58 -11.04
N TYR A 356 12.42 15.42 -11.81
CA TYR A 356 11.58 14.23 -11.75
C TYR A 356 10.88 13.92 -13.09
N TYR A 357 10.39 12.69 -13.20
CA TYR A 357 9.52 12.19 -14.25
C TYR A 357 8.68 11.07 -13.65
N PHE A 358 7.39 11.31 -13.44
CA PHE A 358 6.48 10.34 -12.83
C PHE A 358 5.37 9.95 -13.80
N GLN A 359 5.27 8.65 -14.09
CA GLN A 359 4.21 8.05 -14.90
C GLN A 359 3.48 6.90 -14.19
N ASN A 360 4.05 6.37 -13.10
CA ASN A 360 3.44 5.31 -12.31
C ASN A 360 3.31 5.75 -10.84
N PRO A 361 2.15 5.57 -10.20
CA PRO A 361 1.93 6.05 -8.84
C PRO A 361 2.53 5.14 -7.76
N SER A 362 2.76 3.86 -8.09
CA SER A 362 3.27 2.88 -7.13
C SER A 362 4.80 2.78 -7.14
N GLY A 363 5.45 3.18 -8.23
CA GLY A 363 6.85 2.92 -8.50
C GLY A 363 7.15 1.49 -8.94
N LEU A 364 6.14 0.69 -9.32
CA LEU A 364 6.31 -0.62 -9.97
C LEU A 364 6.59 -0.42 -11.47
N THR A 365 7.62 0.36 -11.78
CA THR A 365 8.08 0.65 -13.13
C THR A 365 9.56 1.02 -13.08
N ARG A 366 10.26 0.82 -14.20
CA ARG A 366 11.61 1.34 -14.40
C ARG A 366 11.62 2.68 -15.13
N ASP A 367 10.46 3.30 -15.40
CA ASP A 367 10.37 4.57 -16.14
C ASP A 367 10.37 5.79 -15.23
N ASN A 368 9.82 5.68 -14.02
CA ASN A 368 9.87 6.76 -13.03
C ASN A 368 11.31 7.22 -12.79
N ARG A 369 11.53 8.52 -12.70
CA ARG A 369 12.78 9.14 -12.28
C ARG A 369 12.53 10.21 -11.24
N ILE A 370 13.37 10.29 -10.23
CA ILE A 370 13.42 11.42 -9.31
C ILE A 370 14.83 11.52 -8.71
N SER A 371 15.27 12.74 -8.45
CA SER A 371 16.52 12.96 -7.73
C SER A 371 16.33 12.85 -6.21
N ALA A 372 17.39 12.58 -5.46
CA ALA A 372 17.29 12.51 -4.00
C ALA A 372 16.85 13.86 -3.41
N PHE A 373 17.31 14.97 -3.98
CA PHE A 373 16.86 16.32 -3.66
C PHE A 373 15.37 16.52 -3.97
N GLY A 374 14.90 16.08 -5.14
CA GLY A 374 13.49 16.20 -5.54
C GLY A 374 12.56 15.45 -4.59
N MET A 375 12.89 14.22 -4.22
CA MET A 375 12.10 13.44 -3.26
C MET A 375 12.19 14.01 -1.84
N TRP A 376 13.37 14.45 -1.42
CA TRP A 376 13.53 15.14 -0.14
C TRP A 376 12.65 16.38 -0.07
N LYS A 377 12.50 17.15 -1.15
CA LYS A 377 11.62 18.34 -1.19
C LYS A 377 10.16 17.98 -0.89
N ILE A 378 9.67 16.86 -1.42
CA ILE A 378 8.31 16.36 -1.14
C ILE A 378 8.16 16.00 0.33
N VAL A 379 9.11 15.22 0.87
CA VAL A 379 9.08 14.77 2.27
C VAL A 379 9.24 15.96 3.23
N SER A 380 10.12 16.91 2.92
CA SER A 380 10.33 18.14 3.69
C SER A 380 9.07 18.99 3.73
N HIS A 381 8.38 19.15 2.59
CA HIS A 381 7.08 19.83 2.55
C HIS A 381 6.05 19.13 3.44
N LEU A 382 5.89 17.81 3.31
CA LEU A 382 4.96 17.03 4.13
C LEU A 382 5.23 17.11 5.63
N ARG A 383 6.49 17.32 6.02
CA ARG A 383 6.85 17.53 7.42
C ARG A 383 6.40 18.89 7.96
N ASN A 384 6.47 19.92 7.13
CA ASN A 384 6.25 21.30 7.55
C ASN A 384 4.79 21.75 7.37
N ASP A 385 3.93 20.94 6.75
CA ASP A 385 2.51 21.26 6.56
C ASP A 385 1.61 20.53 7.57
N LEU A 386 1.18 21.26 8.61
CA LEU A 386 0.28 20.75 9.65
C LEU A 386 -1.07 20.22 9.14
N LYS A 387 -1.51 20.58 7.92
CA LYS A 387 -2.76 20.06 7.35
C LYS A 387 -2.69 18.58 7.00
N VAL A 388 -1.48 18.05 6.79
CA VAL A 388 -1.25 16.70 6.24
C VAL A 388 -0.13 15.92 6.96
N GLN A 389 0.71 16.60 7.75
CA GLN A 389 1.85 16.02 8.43
C GLN A 389 1.48 14.84 9.33
N PRO A 390 0.48 14.92 10.24
CA PRO A 390 0.18 13.81 11.16
C PRO A 390 -0.22 12.52 10.43
N GLU A 391 -1.09 12.63 9.43
CA GLU A 391 -1.59 11.52 8.63
C GLU A 391 -0.46 10.91 7.78
N PHE A 392 0.37 11.74 7.15
CA PHE A 392 1.53 11.24 6.43
C PHE A 392 2.54 10.54 7.35
N LEU A 393 2.90 11.15 8.48
CA LEU A 393 3.90 10.62 9.41
C LEU A 393 3.46 9.28 10.04
N THR A 394 2.18 9.14 10.34
CA THR A 394 1.61 7.90 10.89
C THR A 394 1.55 6.79 9.84
N SER A 395 1.38 7.14 8.56
CA SER A 395 1.36 6.18 7.46
C SER A 395 2.72 5.49 7.20
N LEU A 396 3.84 6.10 7.58
CA LEU A 396 5.19 5.57 7.30
C LEU A 396 5.57 4.39 8.20
N PRO A 397 6.21 3.32 7.67
CA PRO A 397 6.79 2.24 8.49
C PRO A 397 7.69 2.75 9.62
N ILE A 398 7.59 2.12 10.79
CA ILE A 398 8.40 2.44 11.97
C ILE A 398 9.51 1.39 12.11
N ALA A 399 10.75 1.85 12.19
CA ALA A 399 11.93 1.00 12.38
C ALA A 399 11.79 0.08 13.60
N GLY A 400 11.98 -1.22 13.37
CA GLY A 400 11.87 -2.26 14.39
C GLY A 400 10.45 -2.67 14.79
N ILE A 401 9.42 -1.97 14.33
CA ILE A 401 8.04 -2.16 14.84
C ILE A 401 7.11 -2.74 13.77
N ASP A 402 6.98 -2.09 12.62
CA ASP A 402 5.94 -2.44 11.65
C ASP A 402 6.33 -2.24 10.18
N GLY A 403 5.40 -2.62 9.29
CA GLY A 403 5.54 -2.48 7.85
C GLY A 403 6.82 -3.11 7.30
N THR A 404 7.35 -2.49 6.25
CA THR A 404 8.59 -2.93 5.58
C THR A 404 9.87 -2.68 6.40
N LEU A 405 9.78 -2.03 7.57
CA LEU A 405 10.89 -1.83 8.50
C LEU A 405 10.80 -2.70 9.77
N LYS A 406 9.78 -3.55 9.90
CA LYS A 406 9.53 -4.40 11.09
C LYS A 406 10.71 -5.22 11.57
N LYS A 407 11.62 -5.62 10.66
CA LYS A 407 12.81 -6.43 10.99
C LYS A 407 14.13 -5.64 10.90
N ARG A 408 14.08 -4.36 10.53
CA ARG A 408 15.26 -3.51 10.30
C ARG A 408 15.51 -2.59 11.48
N MET A 409 16.78 -2.31 11.77
CA MET A 409 17.23 -1.42 12.86
C MET A 409 16.72 -1.80 14.26
N LYS A 410 16.30 -3.05 14.49
CA LYS A 410 15.94 -3.57 15.82
C LYS A 410 17.15 -3.55 16.76
N ASN A 411 16.90 -3.31 18.05
CA ASN A 411 17.90 -3.25 19.10
C ASN A 411 19.02 -2.24 18.79
N SER A 412 18.66 -1.09 18.22
CA SER A 412 19.59 -0.01 17.87
C SER A 412 19.00 1.35 18.24
N PRO A 413 19.81 2.43 18.32
CA PRO A 413 19.31 3.78 18.56
C PRO A 413 18.25 4.26 17.56
N ALA A 414 18.21 3.70 16.35
CA ALA A 414 17.23 4.04 15.32
C ALA A 414 15.85 3.38 15.53
N GLU A 415 15.75 2.36 16.39
CA GLU A 415 14.49 1.68 16.68
C GLU A 415 13.46 2.68 17.20
N ARG A 416 12.26 2.68 16.61
CA ARG A 416 11.15 3.63 16.87
C ARG A 416 11.43 5.10 16.50
N TRP A 417 12.69 5.50 16.31
CA TRP A 417 13.10 6.86 15.96
C TRP A 417 13.14 7.12 14.46
N VAL A 418 13.15 6.07 13.63
CA VAL A 418 13.06 6.18 12.18
C VAL A 418 11.65 5.83 11.68
N ARG A 419 11.08 6.73 10.88
CA ARG A 419 9.85 6.53 10.12
C ARG A 419 10.11 6.78 8.65
N ALA A 420 10.04 5.74 7.81
CA ALA A 420 10.47 5.88 6.42
C ALA A 420 9.78 4.91 5.45
N LYS A 421 9.55 5.40 4.23
CA LYS A 421 9.08 4.60 3.10
C LYS A 421 10.27 3.90 2.44
N THR A 422 10.16 2.59 2.28
CA THR A 422 11.12 1.77 1.53
C THR A 422 10.76 1.71 0.04
N GLY A 423 11.77 1.59 -0.82
CA GLY A 423 11.65 1.28 -2.25
C GLY A 423 12.54 0.11 -2.63
N PHE A 424 12.02 -0.81 -3.46
CA PHE A 424 12.78 -1.93 -4.00
C PHE A 424 12.29 -2.32 -5.39
N LEU A 425 13.24 -2.50 -6.31
CA LEU A 425 13.16 -3.30 -7.54
C LEU A 425 14.52 -4.01 -7.66
N THR A 426 14.67 -4.95 -8.60
CA THR A 426 16.00 -5.47 -8.95
C THR A 426 16.93 -4.31 -9.31
N ASP A 427 18.13 -4.30 -8.73
CA ASP A 427 19.17 -3.26 -8.86
C ASP A 427 18.79 -1.89 -8.27
N VAL A 428 17.68 -1.78 -7.54
CA VAL A 428 17.18 -0.50 -6.99
C VAL A 428 16.82 -0.65 -5.52
N VAL A 429 17.46 0.16 -4.67
CA VAL A 429 17.14 0.25 -3.24
C VAL A 429 16.98 1.71 -2.84
N SER A 430 15.84 2.03 -2.24
CA SER A 430 15.54 3.40 -1.83
C SER A 430 14.95 3.45 -0.43
N LEU A 431 15.19 4.56 0.29
CA LEU A 431 14.63 4.81 1.61
C LEU A 431 14.48 6.31 1.82
N THR A 432 13.31 6.78 2.23
CA THR A 432 13.10 8.20 2.50
C THR A 432 12.12 8.43 3.65
N GLY A 433 12.35 9.45 4.45
CA GLY A 433 11.52 9.79 5.59
C GLY A 433 12.26 10.61 6.63
N TYR A 434 12.00 10.27 7.90
CA TYR A 434 12.49 11.02 9.05
C TYR A 434 13.25 10.14 10.03
N ALA A 435 14.29 10.70 10.65
CA ALA A 435 15.02 10.08 11.75
C ALA A 435 15.11 11.08 12.91
N GLY A 436 14.60 10.72 14.08
CA GLY A 436 14.69 11.54 15.28
C GLY A 436 15.83 11.12 16.22
N ARG A 437 16.18 11.99 17.16
CA ARG A 437 17.13 11.75 18.25
C ARG A 437 16.50 12.09 19.59
N SER A 438 17.06 11.55 20.67
CA SER A 438 16.66 11.86 22.04
C SER A 438 16.85 13.32 22.45
N ASP A 439 17.73 14.06 21.75
CA ASP A 439 17.95 15.50 21.92
C ASP A 439 16.92 16.39 21.20
N GLY A 440 15.90 15.79 20.58
CA GLY A 440 14.84 16.49 19.85
C GLY A 440 15.18 16.86 18.42
N ARG A 441 16.42 16.62 17.95
CA ARG A 441 16.79 16.86 16.55
C ARG A 441 16.12 15.82 15.65
N VAL A 442 15.66 16.29 14.49
CA VAL A 442 15.03 15.44 13.47
C VAL A 442 15.68 15.72 12.13
N PHE A 443 16.07 14.64 11.47
CA PHE A 443 16.61 14.64 10.13
C PHE A 443 15.53 14.28 9.12
N THR A 444 15.53 14.98 7.99
CA THR A 444 14.77 14.59 6.80
C THR A 444 15.76 14.03 5.78
N PHE A 445 15.49 12.84 5.26
CA PHE A 445 16.46 12.15 4.41
C PHE A 445 15.82 11.45 3.21
N THR A 446 16.62 11.34 2.15
CA THR A 446 16.34 10.51 0.99
C THR A 446 17.61 9.80 0.55
N PHE A 447 17.53 8.49 0.42
CA PHE A 447 18.57 7.63 -0.15
C PHE A 447 18.02 6.87 -1.36
N ILE A 448 18.74 6.91 -2.48
CA ILE A 448 18.42 6.18 -3.70
C ILE A 448 19.69 5.51 -4.21
N PHE A 449 19.60 4.20 -4.46
CA PHE A 449 20.66 3.40 -5.07
C PHE A 449 20.16 2.78 -6.37
N ASN A 450 20.92 2.91 -7.45
CA ASN A 450 20.69 2.23 -8.73
C ASN A 450 22.01 1.61 -9.19
N GLY A 451 22.15 0.29 -9.09
CA GLY A 451 23.38 -0.43 -9.45
C GLY A 451 23.30 -1.92 -9.12
N THR A 452 24.36 -2.67 -9.44
CA THR A 452 24.36 -4.15 -9.40
C THR A 452 24.85 -4.74 -8.07
N LYS A 453 25.08 -3.91 -7.05
CA LYS A 453 25.44 -4.38 -5.71
C LYS A 453 24.27 -5.13 -5.08
N ASP A 454 24.58 -6.20 -4.35
CA ASP A 454 23.61 -6.94 -3.53
C ASP A 454 22.71 -6.00 -2.71
N GLU A 455 21.40 -6.09 -2.91
CA GLU A 455 20.43 -5.16 -2.35
C GLU A 455 20.27 -5.33 -0.84
N GLY A 456 20.55 -6.53 -0.30
CA GLY A 456 20.61 -6.77 1.14
C GLY A 456 21.70 -5.93 1.81
N SER A 457 22.88 -5.91 1.21
CA SER A 457 24.04 -5.11 1.65
C SER A 457 23.75 -3.61 1.57
N VAL A 458 23.09 -3.13 0.51
CA VAL A 458 22.69 -1.72 0.38
C VAL A 458 21.65 -1.32 1.44
N ARG A 459 20.65 -2.18 1.73
CA ARG A 459 19.69 -1.93 2.82
C ARG A 459 20.39 -1.83 4.18
N ASN A 460 21.33 -2.74 4.46
CA ASN A 460 22.12 -2.71 5.69
C ASN A 460 22.98 -1.45 5.78
N PHE A 461 23.57 -1.02 4.67
CA PHE A 461 24.31 0.24 4.57
C PHE A 461 23.45 1.45 4.94
N TYR A 462 22.24 1.57 4.38
CA TYR A 462 21.30 2.63 4.75
C TYR A 462 20.87 2.57 6.22
N ASP A 463 20.67 1.37 6.77
CA ASP A 463 20.36 1.20 8.20
C ASP A 463 21.52 1.72 9.09
N GLN A 464 22.77 1.47 8.70
CA GLN A 464 23.94 1.99 9.44
C GLN A 464 24.04 3.52 9.40
N MET A 465 23.71 4.15 8.26
CA MET A 465 23.66 5.61 8.18
C MET A 465 22.62 6.19 9.15
N LEU A 466 21.43 5.59 9.21
CA LEU A 466 20.37 6.05 10.11
C LEU A 466 20.71 5.77 11.58
N ILE A 467 21.33 4.64 11.89
CA ILE A 467 21.84 4.36 13.23
C ILE A 467 22.86 5.42 13.64
N ALA A 468 23.78 5.82 12.77
CA ALA A 468 24.74 6.90 13.07
C ALA A 468 24.05 8.25 13.34
N LEU A 469 23.02 8.61 12.56
CA LEU A 469 22.26 9.83 12.77
C LEU A 469 21.46 9.84 14.09
N THR A 470 21.03 8.68 14.57
CA THR A 470 20.14 8.54 15.74
C THR A 470 20.86 8.26 17.08
N LYS A 471 22.16 7.94 17.05
CA LYS A 471 23.03 7.87 18.23
C LYS A 471 23.16 9.23 18.90
#